data_AF-A0A365D2E1-F1
#
_entry.id   AF-A0A365D2E1-F1
#
_cell.length_a   1.000
_cell.length_b   1.000
_cell.length_c   1.000
_cell.angle_alpha   90.00
_cell.angle_beta   90.00
_cell.angle_gamma   90.00
#
_symmetry.space_group_name_H-M   'P 1'
#
loop_
_entity.id
_entity.type
_entity.pdbx_description
1 polymer ?
#
loop_
_entity_poly.entity_id
_entity_poly.type
_entity_poly.pdbx_seq_one_letter_code
_entity_poly.pdbx_strand_id
1 'polypeptide(L)'
;MDNSAPVKILTVCTGNICRSPVAERLLQAGLDQAVPGGFQVASAGTRAMVGEPMQPISAEIVRTYGGDPEGFAARQLTPAILRGVDLVLTMTSGHRGEVLQLDASLLKRTFTIREFARMLDVLDQRDTSASTDNAADDDGWLAAHTTRWRGLPARAAGVRHLSLPADPAENDIVDPYRRPPEVYRQMEDQLAPAIVSILRHARLNSPVRGDAAGAP
;
A
#
# COMPACT_ATOMS: atom_id res chain seq x y z
N MET A 1 -13.08 5.60 -19.79
CA MET A 1 -12.89 4.93 -18.49
C MET A 1 -13.01 6.02 -17.45
N ASP A 2 -13.80 5.80 -16.39
CA ASP A 2 -13.88 6.76 -15.30
C ASP A 2 -12.52 6.81 -14.58
N ASN A 3 -11.78 7.88 -14.86
CA ASN A 3 -10.48 8.13 -14.24
C ASN A 3 -10.64 8.69 -12.82
N SER A 4 -11.85 9.02 -12.36
CA SER A 4 -12.06 9.51 -10.99
C SER A 4 -12.28 8.38 -9.99
N ALA A 5 -12.50 7.15 -10.45
CA ALA A 5 -12.67 6.00 -9.55
C ALA A 5 -11.39 5.73 -8.72
N PRO A 6 -11.53 5.42 -7.42
CA PRO A 6 -10.41 5.28 -6.50
C PRO A 6 -9.46 4.16 -6.93
N VAL A 7 -8.18 4.36 -6.71
CA VAL A 7 -7.13 3.37 -6.95
C VAL A 7 -7.26 2.25 -5.92
N LYS A 8 -7.31 1.01 -6.40
CA LYS A 8 -7.52 -0.17 -5.55
C LYS A 8 -6.19 -0.79 -5.16
N ILE A 9 -5.88 -0.75 -3.86
CA ILE A 9 -4.69 -1.36 -3.27
C ILE A 9 -5.11 -2.57 -2.43
N LEU A 10 -4.50 -3.73 -2.68
CA LEU A 10 -4.72 -4.93 -1.88
C LEU A 10 -3.46 -5.28 -1.09
N THR A 11 -3.56 -5.38 0.24
CA THR A 11 -2.46 -5.90 1.08
C THR A 11 -2.68 -7.38 1.39
N VAL A 12 -1.63 -8.20 1.34
CA VAL A 12 -1.78 -9.67 1.46
C VAL A 12 -0.80 -10.26 2.46
N CYS A 13 -1.32 -11.04 3.43
CA CYS A 13 -0.52 -11.88 4.32
C CYS A 13 -1.10 -13.30 4.39
N THR A 14 -0.69 -14.12 5.37
CA THR A 14 -1.24 -15.47 5.53
C THR A 14 -2.65 -15.46 6.13
N GLY A 15 -2.78 -15.08 7.41
CA GLY A 15 -4.03 -15.22 8.16
C GLY A 15 -5.02 -14.07 8.03
N ASN A 16 -4.59 -12.94 7.45
CA ASN A 16 -5.35 -11.69 7.38
C ASN A 16 -5.80 -11.11 8.74
N ILE A 17 -5.01 -11.31 9.79
CA ILE A 17 -5.34 -10.81 11.15
C ILE A 17 -4.22 -9.97 11.80
N CYS A 18 -2.98 -10.03 11.28
CA CYS A 18 -1.83 -9.29 11.83
C CYS A 18 -1.28 -8.25 10.84
N ARG A 19 -0.41 -8.68 9.91
CA ARG A 19 0.39 -7.81 9.03
C ARG A 19 -0.42 -7.05 7.99
N SER A 20 -1.19 -7.76 7.16
CA SER A 20 -1.96 -7.10 6.09
C SER A 20 -3.07 -6.18 6.59
N PRO A 21 -3.80 -6.49 7.68
CA PRO A 21 -4.76 -5.53 8.25
C PRO A 21 -4.09 -4.26 8.79
N VAL A 22 -2.92 -4.37 9.44
CA VAL A 22 -2.16 -3.18 9.88
C VAL A 22 -1.80 -2.32 8.67
N ALA A 23 -1.26 -2.92 7.61
CA ALA A 23 -0.94 -2.21 6.39
C ALA A 23 -2.18 -1.57 5.74
N GLU A 24 -3.32 -2.27 5.70
CA GLU A 24 -4.57 -1.73 5.16
C GLU A 24 -5.03 -0.48 5.91
N ARG A 25 -5.20 -0.59 7.24
CA ARG A 25 -5.79 0.49 8.03
C ARG A 25 -4.92 1.74 8.03
N LEU A 26 -3.60 1.58 8.12
CA LEU A 26 -2.67 2.69 8.14
C LEU A 26 -2.47 3.33 6.76
N LEU A 27 -2.42 2.53 5.69
CA LEU A 27 -2.38 3.07 4.34
C LEU A 27 -3.68 3.81 4.00
N GLN A 28 -4.86 3.23 4.31
CA GLN A 28 -6.14 3.89 4.08
C GLN A 28 -6.19 5.25 4.79
N ALA A 29 -5.94 5.26 6.11
CA ALA A 29 -5.97 6.49 6.90
C ALA A 29 -4.99 7.55 6.35
N GLY A 30 -3.75 7.16 6.03
CA GLY A 30 -2.75 8.09 5.51
C GLY A 30 -3.05 8.59 4.10
N LEU A 31 -3.59 7.73 3.22
CA LEU A 31 -3.94 8.08 1.85
C LEU A 31 -5.20 8.94 1.79
N ASP A 32 -6.17 8.75 2.69
CA ASP A 32 -7.34 9.62 2.80
C ASP A 32 -6.94 11.06 3.18
N GLN A 33 -5.90 11.21 4.02
CA GLN A 33 -5.35 12.53 4.34
C GLN A 33 -4.57 13.15 3.17
N ALA A 34 -3.86 12.34 2.38
CA ALA A 34 -3.08 12.83 1.26
C ALA A 34 -3.95 13.17 0.03
N VAL A 35 -4.96 12.33 -0.22
CA VAL A 35 -5.81 12.35 -1.42
C VAL A 35 -7.20 11.82 -1.08
N PRO A 36 -8.07 12.68 -0.51
CA PRO A 36 -9.42 12.30 -0.14
C PRO A 36 -10.18 11.68 -1.32
N GLY A 37 -10.72 10.47 -1.13
CA GLY A 37 -11.48 9.74 -2.16
C GLY A 37 -10.65 9.14 -3.31
N GLY A 38 -9.32 9.29 -3.28
CA GLY A 38 -8.43 8.77 -4.33
C GLY A 38 -8.10 7.30 -4.22
N PHE A 39 -8.32 6.68 -3.06
CA PHE A 39 -7.84 5.34 -2.76
C PHE A 39 -8.88 4.48 -2.06
N GLN A 40 -8.85 3.19 -2.39
CA GLN A 40 -9.52 2.13 -1.67
C GLN A 40 -8.48 1.06 -1.33
N VAL A 41 -8.09 0.99 -0.08
CA VAL A 41 -7.19 -0.01 0.45
C VAL A 41 -8.00 -1.09 1.12
N ALA A 42 -7.65 -2.35 0.84
CA ALA A 42 -8.25 -3.49 1.51
C ALA A 42 -7.19 -4.58 1.71
N SER A 43 -7.43 -5.56 2.58
CA SER A 43 -6.50 -6.67 2.80
C SER A 43 -7.13 -8.03 2.56
N ALA A 44 -6.32 -9.06 2.33
CA ALA A 44 -6.78 -10.45 2.30
C ALA A 44 -5.69 -11.41 2.81
N GLY A 45 -6.08 -12.65 3.07
CA GLY A 45 -5.19 -13.71 3.55
C GLY A 45 -5.13 -14.89 2.60
N THR A 46 -3.94 -15.40 2.34
CA THR A 46 -3.81 -16.59 1.48
C THR A 46 -4.33 -17.86 2.16
N ARG A 47 -4.31 -17.89 3.51
CA ARG A 47 -4.91 -18.90 4.38
C ARG A 47 -5.62 -18.17 5.51
N ALA A 48 -6.65 -17.40 5.16
CA ALA A 48 -7.27 -16.43 6.05
C ALA A 48 -8.04 -17.11 7.19
N MET A 49 -8.05 -16.45 8.35
CA MET A 49 -8.93 -16.81 9.46
C MET A 49 -10.26 -16.09 9.28
N VAL A 50 -11.05 -16.54 8.30
CA VAL A 50 -12.23 -15.80 7.81
C VAL A 50 -13.19 -15.42 8.94
N GLY A 51 -13.58 -14.15 9.00
CA GLY A 51 -14.51 -13.61 10.00
C GLY A 51 -13.85 -13.17 11.30
N GLU A 52 -12.59 -13.58 11.56
CA GLU A 52 -11.88 -13.17 12.77
C GLU A 52 -11.53 -11.67 12.74
N PRO A 53 -11.55 -11.00 13.91
CA PRO A 53 -11.07 -9.63 14.02
C PRO A 53 -9.54 -9.58 13.89
N MET A 54 -8.99 -8.35 13.86
CA MET A 54 -7.55 -8.16 13.97
C MET A 54 -7.03 -8.75 15.29
N GLN A 55 -5.82 -9.28 15.27
CA GLN A 55 -5.13 -9.66 16.51
C GLN A 55 -5.00 -8.45 17.43
N PRO A 56 -5.24 -8.58 18.75
CA PRO A 56 -5.29 -7.44 19.67
C PRO A 56 -4.06 -6.53 19.61
N ILE A 57 -2.85 -7.11 19.56
CA ILE A 57 -1.60 -6.33 19.46
C ILE A 57 -1.52 -5.59 18.11
N SER A 58 -1.96 -6.22 17.02
CA SER A 58 -2.04 -5.56 15.71
C SER A 58 -3.09 -4.46 15.67
N ALA A 59 -4.23 -4.64 16.36
CA ALA A 59 -5.24 -3.61 16.51
C ALA A 59 -4.70 -2.40 17.29
N GLU A 60 -3.90 -2.66 18.33
CA GLU A 60 -3.25 -1.61 19.13
C GLU A 60 -2.20 -0.83 18.35
N ILE A 61 -1.41 -1.50 17.52
CA ILE A 61 -0.49 -0.85 16.57
C ILE A 61 -1.29 0.10 15.65
N VAL A 62 -2.42 -0.36 15.10
CA VAL A 62 -3.28 0.49 14.25
C VAL A 62 -3.75 1.74 14.99
N ARG A 63 -4.26 1.61 16.23
CA ARG A 63 -4.69 2.75 17.05
C ARG A 63 -3.55 3.71 17.35
N THR A 64 -2.38 3.17 17.71
CA THR A 64 -1.18 3.95 18.05
C THR A 64 -0.75 4.87 16.90
N TYR A 65 -0.86 4.38 15.66
CA TYR A 65 -0.52 5.15 14.47
C TYR A 65 -1.71 5.91 13.84
N GLY A 66 -2.84 6.04 14.56
CA GLY A 66 -3.97 6.87 14.16
C GLY A 66 -4.93 6.23 13.15
N GLY A 67 -4.88 4.92 12.97
CA GLY A 67 -5.88 4.17 12.21
C GLY A 67 -7.01 3.63 13.08
N ASP A 68 -8.04 3.08 12.43
CA ASP A 68 -9.19 2.45 13.09
C ASP A 68 -9.21 0.93 12.83
N PRO A 69 -9.10 0.08 13.86
CA PRO A 69 -9.20 -1.36 13.70
C PRO A 69 -10.65 -1.88 13.68
N GLU A 70 -11.64 -1.07 14.07
CA GLU A 70 -13.01 -1.52 14.31
C GLU A 70 -13.71 -1.99 13.03
N GLY A 71 -14.65 -2.92 13.19
CA GLY A 71 -15.40 -3.53 12.08
C GLY A 71 -14.55 -4.37 11.11
N PHE A 72 -13.27 -4.64 11.44
CA PHE A 72 -12.44 -5.51 10.62
C PHE A 72 -12.90 -6.97 10.72
N ALA A 73 -12.99 -7.64 9.58
CA ALA A 73 -13.17 -9.08 9.49
C ALA A 73 -12.22 -9.65 8.44
N ALA A 74 -11.41 -10.62 8.85
CA ALA A 74 -10.48 -11.30 7.96
C ALA A 74 -11.21 -12.00 6.81
N ARG A 75 -10.61 -12.00 5.62
CA ARG A 75 -11.19 -12.59 4.42
C ARG A 75 -10.16 -13.35 3.59
N GLN A 76 -10.62 -14.43 2.97
CA GLN A 76 -9.81 -15.30 2.13
C GLN A 76 -9.50 -14.63 0.80
N LEU A 77 -8.23 -14.65 0.41
CA LEU A 77 -7.79 -14.24 -0.90
C LEU A 77 -8.39 -15.18 -1.95
N THR A 78 -9.04 -14.60 -2.95
CA THR A 78 -9.66 -15.30 -4.07
C THR A 78 -9.38 -14.56 -5.38
N PRO A 79 -9.45 -15.23 -6.54
CA PRO A 79 -9.37 -14.56 -7.84
C PRO A 79 -10.39 -13.41 -7.98
N ALA A 80 -11.58 -13.56 -7.36
CA ALA A 80 -12.60 -12.54 -7.40
C ALA A 80 -12.17 -11.22 -6.72
N ILE A 81 -11.42 -11.29 -5.61
CA ILE A 81 -10.86 -10.12 -4.90
C ILE A 81 -9.75 -9.45 -5.72
N LEU A 82 -8.99 -10.23 -6.49
CA LEU A 82 -7.90 -9.72 -7.33
C LEU A 82 -8.40 -8.93 -8.55
N ARG A 83 -9.66 -9.15 -8.97
CA ARG A 83 -10.23 -8.47 -10.14
C ARG A 83 -10.26 -6.96 -9.95
N GLY A 84 -9.61 -6.26 -10.89
CA GLY A 84 -9.60 -4.80 -10.93
C GLY A 84 -8.73 -4.17 -9.84
N VAL A 85 -7.86 -4.93 -9.16
CA VAL A 85 -6.84 -4.37 -8.27
C VAL A 85 -5.75 -3.70 -9.11
N ASP A 86 -5.40 -2.47 -8.73
CA ASP A 86 -4.37 -1.68 -9.41
C ASP A 86 -2.97 -2.01 -8.87
N LEU A 87 -2.87 -2.32 -7.58
CA LEU A 87 -1.62 -2.63 -6.88
C LEU A 87 -1.85 -3.67 -5.77
N VAL A 88 -1.01 -4.71 -5.73
CA VAL A 88 -0.97 -5.70 -4.66
C VAL A 88 0.34 -5.58 -3.88
N LEU A 89 0.24 -5.39 -2.57
CA LEU A 89 1.36 -5.27 -1.64
C LEU A 89 1.38 -6.47 -0.69
N THR A 90 2.34 -7.36 -0.87
CA THR A 90 2.45 -8.58 -0.06
C THR A 90 3.41 -8.40 1.11
N MET A 91 3.21 -9.16 2.18
CA MET A 91 4.09 -9.11 3.34
C MET A 91 5.36 -9.93 3.17
N THR A 92 5.33 -10.94 2.29
CA THR A 92 6.50 -11.74 1.93
C THR A 92 6.55 -12.04 0.45
N SER A 93 7.71 -12.49 -0.03
CA SER A 93 7.93 -12.99 -1.37
C SER A 93 7.12 -14.28 -1.64
N GLY A 94 6.90 -15.10 -0.60
CA GLY A 94 6.01 -16.26 -0.66
C GLY A 94 4.55 -15.87 -0.94
N HIS A 95 4.04 -14.85 -0.22
CA HIS A 95 2.69 -14.31 -0.48
C HIS A 95 2.56 -13.76 -1.90
N ARG A 96 3.62 -13.13 -2.43
CA ARG A 96 3.66 -12.70 -3.83
C ARG A 96 3.53 -13.89 -4.78
N GLY A 97 4.23 -14.99 -4.51
CA GLY A 97 4.06 -16.24 -5.26
C GLY A 97 2.62 -16.76 -5.24
N GLU A 98 1.99 -16.79 -4.07
CA GLU A 98 0.60 -17.24 -3.90
C GLU A 98 -0.41 -16.35 -4.65
N VAL A 99 -0.20 -15.03 -4.68
CA VAL A 99 -1.00 -14.10 -5.50
C VAL A 99 -0.86 -14.42 -6.99
N LEU A 100 0.37 -14.62 -7.48
CA LEU A 100 0.65 -14.83 -8.89
C LEU A 100 0.23 -16.22 -9.39
N GLN A 101 0.08 -17.19 -8.48
CA GLN A 101 -0.55 -18.47 -8.80
C GLN A 101 -2.06 -18.34 -9.05
N LEU A 102 -2.73 -17.40 -8.39
CA LEU A 102 -4.16 -17.12 -8.61
C LEU A 102 -4.38 -16.26 -9.87
N ASP A 103 -3.50 -15.29 -10.12
CA ASP A 103 -3.56 -14.44 -11.31
C ASP A 103 -2.16 -13.96 -11.74
N ALA A 104 -1.61 -14.61 -12.77
CA ALA A 104 -0.30 -14.28 -13.32
C ALA A 104 -0.25 -12.92 -14.03
N SER A 105 -1.40 -12.36 -14.44
CA SER A 105 -1.46 -11.04 -15.11
C SER A 105 -1.02 -9.90 -14.18
N LEU A 106 -1.08 -10.13 -12.87
CA LEU A 106 -0.67 -9.17 -11.83
C LEU A 106 0.84 -9.12 -11.58
N LEU A 107 1.66 -9.81 -12.38
CA LEU A 107 3.13 -9.85 -12.22
C LEU A 107 3.77 -8.46 -12.10
N LYS A 108 3.30 -7.50 -12.90
CA LYS A 108 3.79 -6.11 -12.93
C LYS A 108 3.11 -5.19 -11.90
N ARG A 109 2.15 -5.73 -11.14
CA ARG A 109 1.35 -5.00 -10.14
C ARG A 109 1.48 -5.57 -8.72
N THR A 110 2.29 -6.61 -8.55
CA THR A 110 2.45 -7.30 -7.26
C THR A 110 3.91 -7.20 -6.79
N PHE A 111 4.09 -6.66 -5.60
CA PHE A 111 5.39 -6.42 -4.96
C PHE A 111 5.31 -6.76 -3.48
N THR A 112 6.44 -7.05 -2.83
CA THR A 112 6.43 -6.96 -1.36
C THR A 112 6.36 -5.49 -0.96
N ILE A 113 5.74 -5.19 0.18
CA ILE A 113 5.56 -3.79 0.60
C ILE A 113 6.90 -3.06 0.81
N ARG A 114 7.92 -3.77 1.34
CA ARG A 114 9.26 -3.22 1.55
C ARG A 114 10.02 -3.00 0.24
N GLU A 115 9.87 -3.92 -0.71
CA GLU A 115 10.42 -3.76 -2.07
C GLU A 115 9.80 -2.55 -2.77
N PHE A 116 8.47 -2.43 -2.71
CA PHE A 116 7.74 -1.32 -3.29
C PHE A 116 8.18 0.02 -2.73
N ALA A 117 8.26 0.14 -1.40
CA ALA A 117 8.74 1.35 -0.73
C ALA A 117 10.13 1.80 -1.22
N ARG A 118 11.10 0.87 -1.33
CA ARG A 118 12.44 1.18 -1.87
C ARG A 118 12.38 1.68 -3.31
N MET A 119 11.52 1.11 -4.15
CA MET A 119 11.35 1.59 -5.53
C MET A 119 10.75 2.99 -5.58
N LEU A 120 9.84 3.34 -4.66
CA LEU A 120 9.29 4.69 -4.57
C LEU A 120 10.35 5.70 -4.17
N ASP A 121 11.22 5.37 -3.20
CA ASP A 121 12.32 6.27 -2.80
C ASP A 121 13.25 6.57 -3.99
N VAL A 122 13.54 5.59 -4.85
CA VAL A 122 14.32 5.78 -6.09
C VAL A 122 13.58 6.67 -7.09
N LEU A 123 12.27 6.50 -7.25
CA LEU A 123 11.46 7.33 -8.15
C LEU A 123 11.40 8.78 -7.66
N ASP A 124 11.16 9.00 -6.37
CA ASP A 124 11.06 10.36 -5.79
C ASP A 124 12.38 11.12 -5.92
N GLN A 125 13.52 10.44 -5.75
CA GLN A 125 14.86 11.04 -5.96
C GLN A 125 15.11 11.44 -7.42
N ARG A 126 14.50 10.73 -8.38
CA ARG A 126 14.63 11.04 -9.81
C ARG A 126 13.67 12.14 -10.23
N ASP A 127 12.44 12.09 -9.76
CA ASP A 127 11.41 13.08 -10.11
C ASP A 127 11.75 14.47 -9.53
N THR A 128 12.34 14.53 -8.32
CA THR A 128 12.85 15.79 -7.73
C THR A 128 13.93 16.47 -8.57
N SER A 129 14.67 15.72 -9.40
CA SER A 129 15.69 16.27 -10.30
C SER A 129 15.15 16.77 -11.64
N ALA A 130 13.85 16.57 -11.93
CA ALA A 130 13.25 16.75 -13.26
C ALA A 130 12.05 17.73 -13.30
N SER A 131 11.92 18.63 -12.30
CA SER A 131 10.76 19.51 -12.09
C SER A 131 10.15 20.11 -13.37
N THR A 132 8.90 19.76 -13.66
CA THR A 132 7.99 20.52 -14.52
C THR A 132 6.67 20.75 -13.79
N ASP A 133 6.41 22.02 -13.49
CA ASP A 133 5.17 22.51 -12.91
C ASP A 133 3.99 22.15 -13.83
N ASN A 134 3.08 21.33 -13.34
CA ASN A 134 1.78 21.13 -13.95
C ASN A 134 0.71 21.32 -12.88
N ALA A 135 0.21 22.55 -12.77
CA ALA A 135 -1.02 22.84 -12.06
C ALA A 135 -2.16 22.13 -12.78
N ALA A 136 -2.93 21.34 -12.04
CA ALA A 136 -4.18 20.77 -12.53
C ALA A 136 -5.33 21.61 -11.99
N ASP A 137 -6.30 21.95 -12.85
CA ASP A 137 -7.55 22.58 -12.42
C ASP A 137 -8.29 21.67 -11.41
N ASP A 138 -9.03 22.28 -10.48
CA ASP A 138 -9.60 21.61 -9.30
C ASP A 138 -10.53 20.42 -9.66
N ASP A 139 -11.21 20.47 -10.81
CA ASP A 139 -12.11 19.42 -11.32
C ASP A 139 -11.35 18.19 -11.89
N GLY A 140 -10.10 18.36 -12.31
CA GLY A 140 -9.28 17.31 -12.94
C GLY A 140 -8.22 16.70 -12.02
N TRP A 141 -8.04 17.29 -10.83
CA TRP A 141 -6.99 16.93 -9.88
C TRP A 141 -7.01 15.45 -9.49
N LEU A 142 -8.20 14.96 -9.08
CA LEU A 142 -8.37 13.58 -8.63
C LEU A 142 -8.09 12.59 -9.76
N ALA A 143 -8.62 12.87 -10.96
CA ALA A 143 -8.43 12.03 -12.14
C ALA A 143 -6.96 11.99 -12.59
N ALA A 144 -6.22 13.10 -12.47
CA ALA A 144 -4.79 13.13 -12.74
C ALA A 144 -4.01 12.30 -11.71
N HIS A 145 -4.38 12.41 -10.43
CA HIS A 145 -3.76 11.69 -9.32
C HIS A 145 -3.94 10.17 -9.48
N THR A 146 -5.17 9.71 -9.64
CA THR A 146 -5.50 8.29 -9.83
C THR A 146 -4.83 7.71 -11.09
N THR A 147 -4.74 8.49 -12.18
CA THR A 147 -4.04 8.07 -13.41
C THR A 147 -2.55 7.82 -13.16
N ARG A 148 -1.89 8.75 -12.45
CA ARG A 148 -0.47 8.58 -12.07
C ARG A 148 -0.27 7.33 -11.23
N TRP A 149 -1.14 7.09 -10.26
CA TRP A 149 -1.06 5.91 -9.40
C TRP A 149 -1.34 4.59 -10.11
N ARG A 150 -2.30 4.55 -11.06
CA ARG A 150 -2.51 3.36 -11.91
C ARG A 150 -1.29 3.04 -12.79
N GLY A 151 -0.50 4.05 -13.16
CA GLY A 151 0.77 3.89 -13.87
C GLY A 151 1.98 3.58 -12.98
N LEU A 152 1.87 3.81 -11.67
CA LEU A 152 2.99 3.68 -10.72
C LEU A 152 3.59 2.27 -10.65
N PRO A 153 2.82 1.17 -10.64
CA PRO A 153 3.38 -0.18 -10.66
C PRO A 153 4.35 -0.43 -11.82
N ALA A 154 4.03 0.07 -13.01
CA ALA A 154 4.88 -0.08 -14.19
C ALA A 154 6.17 0.75 -14.06
N ARG A 155 6.09 1.97 -13.54
CA ARG A 155 7.25 2.83 -13.26
C ARG A 155 8.16 2.22 -12.21
N ALA A 156 7.59 1.74 -11.10
CA ALA A 156 8.31 1.06 -10.04
C ALA A 156 9.05 -0.19 -10.57
N ALA A 157 8.36 -1.04 -11.34
CA ALA A 157 8.97 -2.20 -11.97
C ALA A 157 10.17 -1.84 -12.88
N GLY A 158 10.15 -0.67 -13.52
CA GLY A 158 11.25 -0.17 -14.36
C GLY A 158 12.53 0.17 -13.58
N VAL A 159 12.40 0.56 -12.31
CA VAL A 159 13.55 0.92 -11.44
C VAL A 159 13.95 -0.20 -10.47
N ARG A 160 13.27 -1.35 -10.51
CA ARG A 160 13.49 -2.48 -9.59
C ARG A 160 14.96 -2.91 -9.45
N HIS A 161 15.71 -2.86 -10.54
CA HIS A 161 17.14 -3.23 -10.57
C HIS A 161 18.04 -2.30 -9.73
N LEU A 162 17.54 -1.12 -9.37
CA LEU A 162 18.26 -0.10 -8.59
C LEU A 162 17.86 -0.11 -7.11
N SER A 163 16.84 -0.89 -6.75
CA SER A 163 16.26 -0.96 -5.41
C SER A 163 16.39 -2.36 -4.81
N LEU A 164 17.36 -3.16 -5.30
CA LEU A 164 17.60 -4.50 -4.82
C LEU A 164 18.19 -4.44 -3.39
N PRO A 165 17.65 -5.23 -2.43
CA PRO A 165 18.25 -5.33 -1.12
C PRO A 165 19.58 -6.10 -1.18
N ALA A 166 20.40 -5.95 -0.14
CA ALA A 166 21.63 -6.75 0.00
C ALA A 166 21.31 -8.23 0.24
N ASP A 167 20.25 -8.51 1.01
CA ASP A 167 19.71 -9.84 1.24
C ASP A 167 18.23 -9.87 0.78
N PRO A 168 17.83 -10.80 -0.11
CA PRO A 168 16.43 -10.97 -0.51
C PRO A 168 15.44 -11.11 0.65
N ALA A 169 15.86 -11.64 1.81
CA ALA A 169 15.03 -11.74 3.01
C ALA A 169 14.61 -10.37 3.58
N GLU A 170 15.31 -9.29 3.25
CA GLU A 170 14.93 -7.92 3.59
C GLU A 170 13.70 -7.41 2.84
N ASN A 171 13.18 -8.18 1.88
CA ASN A 171 11.86 -7.91 1.27
C ASN A 171 10.71 -8.35 2.16
N ASP A 172 10.95 -9.27 3.09
CA ASP A 172 9.91 -9.95 3.84
C ASP A 172 9.69 -9.28 5.21
N ILE A 173 8.45 -9.38 5.69
CA ILE A 173 8.01 -8.95 7.02
C ILE A 173 7.78 -10.18 7.88
N VAL A 174 8.42 -10.18 9.06
CA VAL A 174 8.35 -11.26 10.04
C VAL A 174 6.91 -11.57 10.44
N ASP A 175 6.58 -12.84 10.57
CA ASP A 175 5.25 -13.27 11.01
C ASP A 175 5.14 -13.26 12.55
N PRO A 176 4.32 -12.37 13.14
CA PRO A 176 4.20 -12.29 14.60
C PRO A 176 3.15 -13.24 15.17
N TYR A 177 2.37 -13.95 14.35
CA TYR A 177 1.24 -14.74 14.84
C TYR A 177 1.70 -15.86 15.78
N ARG A 178 1.10 -15.94 16.97
CA ARG A 178 1.48 -16.85 18.08
C ARG A 178 2.96 -16.72 18.52
N ARG A 179 3.55 -15.55 18.31
CA ARG A 179 4.92 -15.24 18.76
C ARG A 179 4.90 -14.23 19.91
N PRO A 180 6.01 -14.10 20.65
CA PRO A 180 6.16 -13.10 21.71
C PRO A 180 6.00 -11.65 21.19
N PRO A 181 5.64 -10.68 22.07
CA PRO A 181 5.47 -9.27 21.71
C PRO A 181 6.66 -8.62 21.00
N GLU A 182 7.88 -9.10 21.25
CA GLU A 182 9.10 -8.67 20.57
C GLU A 182 9.01 -8.83 19.05
N VAL A 183 8.34 -9.88 18.58
CA VAL A 183 8.18 -10.13 17.14
C VAL A 183 7.13 -9.19 16.53
N TYR A 184 6.16 -8.73 17.31
CA TYR A 184 5.24 -7.67 16.86
C TYR A 184 5.96 -6.33 16.71
N ARG A 185 6.85 -5.98 17.64
CA ARG A 185 7.73 -4.80 17.49
C ARG A 185 8.63 -4.91 16.26
N GLN A 186 9.23 -6.08 16.03
CA GLN A 186 10.02 -6.30 14.81
C GLN A 186 9.17 -6.18 13.53
N MET A 187 7.93 -6.68 13.53
CA MET A 187 7.00 -6.49 12.42
C MET A 187 6.72 -5.00 12.18
N GLU A 188 6.48 -4.24 13.25
CA GLU A 188 6.24 -2.79 13.21
C GLU A 188 7.46 -2.04 12.65
N ASP A 189 8.66 -2.31 13.15
CA ASP A 189 9.93 -1.73 12.66
C ASP A 189 10.16 -1.99 11.17
N GLN A 190 9.70 -3.14 10.66
CA GLN A 190 9.82 -3.50 9.24
C GLN A 190 8.72 -2.88 8.37
N LEU A 191 7.52 -2.68 8.93
CA LEU A 191 6.34 -2.24 8.20
C LEU A 191 6.20 -0.72 8.16
N ALA A 192 6.44 -0.04 9.29
CA ALA A 192 6.22 1.40 9.42
C ALA A 192 7.05 2.23 8.43
N PRO A 193 8.36 1.99 8.21
CA PRO A 193 9.12 2.74 7.22
C PRO A 193 8.56 2.60 5.81
N ALA A 194 8.10 1.39 5.46
CA ALA A 194 7.53 1.14 4.14
C ALA A 194 6.20 1.90 3.93
N ILE A 195 5.34 1.92 4.95
CA ILE A 195 4.11 2.73 4.92
C ILE A 195 4.45 4.22 4.78
N VAL A 196 5.42 4.72 5.55
CA VAL A 196 5.84 6.13 5.50
C VAL A 196 6.35 6.50 4.10
N SER A 197 7.18 5.68 3.45
CA SER A 197 7.63 5.96 2.07
C SER A 197 6.46 6.00 1.08
N ILE A 198 5.49 5.09 1.19
CA ILE A 198 4.29 5.08 0.33
C ILE A 198 3.46 6.35 0.53
N LEU A 199 3.22 6.75 1.78
CA LEU A 199 2.46 7.96 2.11
C LEU A 199 3.22 9.24 1.72
N ARG A 200 4.55 9.25 1.86
CA ARG A 200 5.41 10.35 1.38
C ARG A 200 5.27 10.49 -0.14
N HIS A 201 5.39 9.41 -0.90
CA HIS A 201 5.22 9.43 -2.36
C HIS A 201 3.86 10.00 -2.74
N ALA A 202 2.79 9.59 -2.06
CA ALA A 202 1.44 10.12 -2.28
C ALA A 202 1.36 11.63 -2.10
N ARG A 203 1.99 12.17 -1.05
CA ARG A 203 1.99 13.61 -0.75
C ARG A 203 2.85 14.41 -1.73
N LEU A 204 4.05 13.92 -2.05
CA LEU A 204 4.98 14.61 -2.97
C LEU A 204 4.45 14.67 -4.40
N ASN A 205 3.71 13.64 -4.82
CA ASN A 205 3.21 13.50 -6.19
C ASN A 205 1.73 13.87 -6.32
N SER A 206 1.13 14.39 -5.23
CA SER A 206 -0.20 14.99 -5.28
C SER A 206 -0.12 16.30 -6.05
N PRO A 207 -0.93 16.50 -7.11
CA PRO A 207 -0.95 17.80 -7.77
C PRO A 207 -1.28 18.89 -6.74
N VAL A 208 -0.84 20.13 -6.95
CA VAL A 208 -1.27 21.22 -6.08
C VAL A 208 -2.76 21.44 -6.36
N ARG A 209 -3.59 21.36 -5.32
CA ARG A 209 -4.98 21.78 -5.41
C ARG A 209 -4.94 23.28 -5.64
N GLY A 210 -5.40 23.77 -6.79
CA GLY A 210 -5.39 25.21 -7.06
C GLY A 210 -6.11 25.91 -5.91
N ASP A 211 -5.41 26.78 -5.18
CA ASP A 211 -6.03 27.55 -4.11
C ASP A 211 -7.24 28.28 -4.69
N ALA A 212 -8.44 27.87 -4.27
CA ALA A 212 -9.61 28.71 -4.36
C ALA A 212 -9.34 29.92 -3.48
N ALA A 213 -8.88 31.00 -4.10
CA ALA A 213 -8.82 32.31 -3.49
C ALA A 213 -10.20 32.69 -2.92
N GLY A 214 -10.22 33.09 -1.64
CA GLY A 214 -11.36 33.74 -0.95
C GLY A 214 -12.10 32.80 0.00
N ALA A 215 -12.44 33.16 1.24
CA ALA A 215 -12.60 34.45 1.91
C ALA A 215 -12.96 34.13 3.39
N PRO A 216 -13.20 35.10 4.31
CA PRO A 216 -13.10 36.57 4.22
C PRO A 216 -11.95 37.20 5.02
#